data_AF-A0A9E2JIL6-F1
#
_entry.id   AF-A0A9E2JIL6-F1
#
_cell.length_a   1.000
_cell.length_b   1.000
_cell.length_c   1.000
_cell.angle_alpha   90.00
_cell.angle_beta   90.00
_cell.angle_gamma   90.00
#
_symmetry.space_group_name_H-M   'P 1'
#
loop_
_entity.id
_entity.type
_entity.pdbx_description
1 polymer ?
#
loop_
_entity_poly.entity_id
_entity_poly.type
_entity_poly.pdbx_seq_one_letter_code
_entity_poly.pdbx_strand_id
1 'polypeptide(L)'
;MGSLIGHILKPGGEPAGEPHLTDQDLARLAEGRVSSGEREAFSGHLNRCERCYEIFSETLADASEDAAAKVGVAGRLKAWQAAAAASILIALLIGGGLYYRVYQPAPQMPTASLAVDPELKALLLENEDLNWRSKDRIARLAGLLRQRGVRVKDLDKVVMVAAYQPSKSFIAPREVLRLRIENGVAYLEVIEAPPADSKR
;
A
#
# COMPACT_ATOMS: atom_id res chain seq x y z
N MET A 1 22.26 13.17 9.02
CA MET A 1 21.64 13.14 7.67
C MET A 1 20.33 13.91 7.73
N GLY A 2 20.39 15.25 7.69
CA GLY A 2 19.23 16.14 7.90
C GLY A 2 19.03 17.11 6.74
N SER A 3 19.16 16.64 5.50
CA SER A 3 19.24 17.49 4.30
C SER A 3 18.13 17.19 3.30
N LEU A 4 16.86 17.23 3.70
CA LEU A 4 15.73 17.05 2.76
C LEU A 4 14.51 17.96 2.99
N ILE A 5 14.60 19.01 3.82
CA ILE A 5 13.46 19.94 4.03
C ILE A 5 13.69 21.33 3.37
N GLY A 6 14.92 21.68 3.00
CA GLY A 6 15.26 23.03 2.50
C GLY A 6 14.99 23.33 1.02
N HIS A 7 14.24 22.50 0.28
CA HIS A 7 14.15 22.64 -1.19
C HIS A 7 12.74 22.86 -1.77
N ILE A 8 11.71 23.10 -0.96
CA ILE A 8 10.34 23.30 -1.48
C ILE A 8 9.84 24.76 -1.33
N LEU A 9 10.53 25.64 -0.61
CA LEU A 9 10.01 26.97 -0.25
C LEU A 9 11.04 28.10 -0.49
N LYS A 10 11.79 28.08 -1.60
CA LYS A 10 12.69 29.21 -1.92
C LYS A 10 11.91 30.26 -2.75
N PRO A 11 11.60 31.46 -2.21
CA PRO A 11 10.84 32.48 -2.93
C PRO A 11 11.61 33.06 -4.13
N GLY A 12 10.87 33.42 -5.18
CA GLY A 12 11.40 33.90 -6.46
C GLY A 12 11.46 35.43 -6.64
N GLY A 13 11.54 36.20 -5.54
CA GLY A 13 11.70 37.67 -5.56
C GLY A 13 10.68 38.42 -4.69
N GLU A 14 11.08 39.60 -4.19
CA GLU A 14 10.28 40.42 -3.25
C GLU A 14 8.96 40.94 -3.86
N PRO A 15 7.80 40.74 -3.21
CA PRO A 15 6.55 41.39 -3.60
C PRO A 15 6.59 42.87 -3.19
N ALA A 16 6.68 43.76 -4.18
CA ALA A 16 6.61 45.20 -3.95
C ALA A 16 5.20 45.61 -3.48
N GLY A 17 5.07 45.96 -2.19
CA GLY A 17 3.89 46.65 -1.63
C GLY A 17 2.97 45.85 -0.71
N GLU A 18 3.26 44.57 -0.43
CA GLU A 18 2.54 43.82 0.62
C GLU A 18 3.20 44.04 1.99
N PRO A 19 2.43 44.31 3.07
CA PRO A 19 2.99 44.38 4.41
C PRO A 19 3.57 43.01 4.82
N HIS A 20 4.79 43.02 5.38
CA HIS A 20 5.42 41.83 5.93
C HIS A 20 4.61 41.23 7.09
N LEU A 21 4.74 39.92 7.29
CA LEU A 21 4.24 39.27 8.50
C LEU A 21 4.89 39.87 9.75
N THR A 22 4.11 40.07 10.80
CA THR A 22 4.63 40.54 12.08
C THR A 22 5.41 39.43 12.79
N ASP A 23 6.35 39.80 13.66
CA ASP A 23 7.11 38.83 14.46
C ASP A 23 6.19 37.93 15.31
N GLN A 24 5.06 38.49 15.77
CA GLN A 24 4.04 37.74 16.51
C GLN A 24 3.34 36.69 15.65
N ASP A 25 3.07 36.98 14.38
CA ASP A 25 2.47 36.03 13.45
C ASP A 25 3.45 34.90 13.08
N LEU A 26 4.72 35.24 12.89
CA LEU A 26 5.79 34.25 12.66
C LEU A 26 5.98 33.33 13.86
N ALA A 27 5.99 33.88 15.07
CA ALA A 27 6.07 33.10 16.31
C ALA A 27 4.85 32.16 16.47
N ARG A 28 3.63 32.66 16.25
CA ARG A 28 2.41 31.84 16.30
C ARG A 28 2.42 30.73 15.25
N LEU A 29 2.96 31.01 14.06
CA LEU A 29 3.11 30.02 13.00
C LEU A 29 4.14 28.94 13.37
N ALA A 30 5.29 29.32 13.91
CA ALA A 30 6.33 28.40 14.38
C ALA A 30 5.84 27.50 15.51
N GLU A 31 5.02 28.03 16.41
CA GLU A 31 4.38 27.30 17.51
C GLU A 31 3.16 26.47 17.07
N GLY A 32 2.73 26.57 15.81
CA GLY A 32 1.55 25.87 15.29
C GLY A 32 0.20 26.40 15.82
N ARG A 33 0.18 27.60 16.41
CA ARG A 33 -1.01 28.26 17.03
C ARG A 33 -1.81 29.13 16.05
N VAL A 34 -1.77 28.75 14.77
CA VAL A 34 -2.54 29.40 13.69
C VAL A 34 -3.60 28.45 13.17
N SER A 35 -4.77 28.99 12.84
CA SER A 35 -5.85 28.24 12.19
C SER A 35 -5.45 27.78 10.78
N SER A 36 -6.20 26.85 10.20
CA SER A 36 -5.90 26.32 8.86
C SER A 36 -5.94 27.40 7.77
N GLY A 37 -6.86 28.36 7.86
CA GLY A 37 -6.96 29.48 6.91
C GLY A 37 -5.81 30.48 7.04
N GLU A 38 -5.41 30.81 8.27
CA GLU A 38 -4.23 31.67 8.52
C GLU A 38 -2.94 31.00 8.07
N ARG A 39 -2.82 29.68 8.27
CA ARG A 39 -1.62 28.92 7.87
C ARG A 39 -1.39 28.94 6.37
N GLU A 40 -2.45 28.78 5.57
CA GLU A 40 -2.38 28.83 4.12
C GLU A 40 -1.99 30.24 3.63
N ALA A 41 -2.58 31.28 4.23
CA ALA A 41 -2.24 32.67 3.93
C ALA A 41 -0.77 33.00 4.26
N PHE A 42 -0.30 32.61 5.44
CA PHE A 42 1.09 32.86 5.87
C PHE A 42 2.08 32.06 5.03
N SER A 43 1.78 30.81 4.70
CA SER A 43 2.61 29.99 3.81
C SER A 43 2.67 30.59 2.40
N GLY A 44 1.55 31.13 1.91
CA GLY A 44 1.50 31.86 0.64
C GLY A 44 2.40 33.11 0.64
N HIS A 45 2.45 33.85 1.75
CA HIS A 45 3.33 35.02 1.88
C HIS A 45 4.80 34.62 2.02
N LEU A 46 5.14 33.61 2.84
CA LEU A 46 6.51 33.09 2.99
C LEU A 46 7.10 32.58 1.66
N ASN A 47 6.25 32.02 0.79
CA ASN A 47 6.66 31.58 -0.55
C ASN A 47 6.95 32.72 -1.54
N ARG A 48 6.60 33.96 -1.20
CA ARG A 48 6.85 35.13 -2.04
C ARG A 48 7.86 36.08 -1.41
N CYS A 49 7.85 36.24 -0.09
CA CYS A 49 8.72 37.17 0.62
C CYS A 49 9.95 36.48 1.19
N GLU A 50 11.11 36.71 0.56
CA GLU A 50 12.41 36.18 0.99
C GLU A 50 12.77 36.59 2.42
N ARG A 51 12.54 37.86 2.77
CA ARG A 51 12.81 38.38 4.11
C ARG A 51 12.01 37.67 5.21
N CYS A 52 10.71 37.45 5.01
CA CYS A 52 9.89 36.75 5.99
C CYS A 52 10.27 35.27 6.10
N TYR A 53 10.68 34.65 4.99
CA TYR A 53 11.19 33.28 4.99
C TYR A 53 12.48 33.14 5.79
N GLU A 54 13.43 34.07 5.61
CA GLU A 54 14.71 34.07 6.32
C GLU A 54 14.50 34.14 7.85
N ILE A 55 13.77 35.16 8.32
CA ILE A 55 13.46 35.35 9.74
C ILE A 55 12.73 34.12 10.33
N PHE A 56 11.77 33.56 9.58
CA PHE A 56 11.06 32.36 10.01
C PHE A 56 11.98 31.14 10.10
N SER A 57 12.90 30.98 9.15
CA SER A 57 13.84 29.86 9.12
C SER A 57 14.87 29.92 10.25
N GLU A 58 15.35 31.12 10.61
CA GLU A 58 16.22 31.35 11.77
C GLU A 58 15.47 31.02 13.08
N THR A 59 14.23 31.48 13.22
CA THR A 59 13.39 31.20 14.39
C THR A 59 13.17 29.69 14.58
N LEU A 60 12.97 28.93 13.49
CA LEU A 60 12.85 27.48 13.54
C LEU A 60 14.16 26.78 13.91
N ALA A 61 15.30 27.31 13.46
CA ALA A 61 16.61 26.78 13.80
C ALA A 61 16.86 26.89 15.31
N ASP A 62 16.67 28.08 15.89
CA ASP A 62 16.84 28.34 17.32
C ASP A 62 15.89 27.48 18.18
N ALA A 63 14.61 27.38 17.77
CA ALA A 63 13.63 26.55 18.46
C ALA A 63 13.99 25.05 18.44
N SER A 64 14.64 24.59 17.36
CA SER A 64 15.07 23.20 17.23
C SER A 64 16.29 22.87 18.09
N GLU A 65 17.22 23.82 18.26
CA GLU A 65 18.38 23.68 19.12
C GLU A 65 17.98 23.66 20.60
N ASP A 66 17.02 24.51 20.99
CA ASP A 66 16.43 24.52 22.33
C ASP A 66 15.65 23.23 22.65
N ALA A 67 14.93 22.69 21.66
CA ALA A 67 14.25 21.40 21.79
C ALA A 67 15.26 20.24 21.94
N ALA A 68 16.36 20.26 21.18
CA ALA A 68 17.42 19.26 21.27
C ALA A 68 18.15 19.32 22.63
N ALA A 69 18.40 20.51 23.16
CA ALA A 69 19.04 20.71 24.46
C ALA A 69 18.19 20.21 25.64
N LYS A 70 16.87 20.42 25.59
CA LYS A 70 15.93 19.96 26.64
C LYS A 70 15.72 18.44 26.66
N VAL A 71 15.94 17.76 25.54
CA VAL A 71 15.82 16.29 25.42
C VAL A 71 17.05 15.54 25.96
N GLY A 72 18.22 16.21 26.07
CA GLY A 72 19.50 15.58 26.39
C GLY A 72 19.70 15.07 27.82
N VAL A 73 19.06 15.69 28.83
CA VAL A 73 19.34 15.37 30.25
C VAL A 73 18.22 14.56 30.92
N ALA A 74 16.96 14.83 30.59
CA ALA A 74 15.81 14.11 31.18
C ALA A 74 15.50 12.76 30.49
N GLY A 75 15.97 12.56 29.25
CA GLY A 75 15.64 11.37 28.44
C GLY A 75 16.41 10.10 28.79
N ARG A 76 17.57 10.20 29.46
CA ARG A 76 18.49 9.07 29.61
C ARG A 76 18.06 8.05 30.68
N LEU A 77 17.34 8.47 31.72
CA LEU A 77 16.86 7.60 32.80
C LEU A 77 15.49 6.95 32.50
N LYS A 78 14.63 7.62 31.72
CA LYS A 78 13.28 7.11 31.39
C LYS A 78 13.29 6.18 30.16
N ALA A 79 14.31 6.28 29.31
CA ALA A 79 14.49 5.42 28.14
C ALA A 79 14.78 3.95 28.49
N TRP A 80 15.34 3.65 29.68
CA TRP A 80 15.57 2.27 30.11
C TRP A 80 14.27 1.50 30.43
N GLN A 81 13.16 2.18 30.74
CA GLN A 81 11.86 1.52 30.97
C GLN A 81 10.98 1.49 29.70
N ALA A 82 11.19 2.39 28.74
CA ALA A 82 10.38 2.46 27.51
C ALA A 82 10.90 1.59 26.35
N ALA A 83 12.15 1.11 26.40
CA ALA A 83 12.75 0.29 25.34
C ALA A 83 12.17 -1.14 25.23
N ALA A 84 11.43 -1.62 26.24
CA ALA A 84 10.82 -2.94 26.20
C ALA A 84 9.45 -2.96 25.48
N ALA A 85 8.72 -1.85 25.43
CA ALA A 85 7.35 -1.82 24.89
C ALA A 85 7.28 -1.46 23.39
N ALA A 86 8.19 -0.63 22.89
CA ALA A 86 8.16 -0.17 21.49
C ALA A 86 8.73 -1.19 20.49
N SER A 87 9.65 -2.06 20.91
CA SER A 87 10.21 -3.12 20.06
C SER A 87 9.19 -4.21 19.72
N ILE A 88 8.23 -4.46 20.62
CA ILE A 88 7.16 -5.44 20.41
C ILE A 88 6.19 -4.98 19.31
N LEU A 89 5.86 -3.69 19.23
CA LEU A 89 4.96 -3.17 18.19
C LEU A 89 5.61 -3.20 16.80
N ILE A 90 6.89 -2.87 16.70
CA ILE A 90 7.63 -2.95 15.44
C ILE A 90 7.84 -4.42 15.02
N ALA A 91 8.16 -5.30 15.97
CA ALA A 91 8.26 -6.73 15.71
C ALA A 91 6.90 -7.37 15.35
N LEU A 92 5.78 -6.91 15.91
CA LEU A 92 4.43 -7.33 15.51
C LEU A 92 4.01 -6.76 14.15
N LEU A 93 4.45 -5.56 13.77
CA LEU A 93 4.14 -5.00 12.45
C LEU A 93 4.97 -5.65 11.35
N ILE A 94 6.28 -5.81 11.55
CA ILE A 94 7.18 -6.44 10.59
C ILE A 94 6.98 -7.96 10.60
N GLY A 95 7.02 -8.57 11.78
CA GLY A 95 6.81 -10.00 11.98
C GLY A 95 5.37 -10.44 11.72
N GLY A 96 4.36 -9.65 12.10
CA GLY A 96 2.96 -9.93 11.79
C GLY A 96 2.62 -9.74 10.32
N GLY A 97 3.21 -8.75 9.64
CA GLY A 97 3.07 -8.59 8.18
C GLY A 97 3.70 -9.74 7.39
N LEU A 98 4.89 -10.19 7.79
CA LEU A 98 5.55 -11.37 7.22
C LEU A 98 4.84 -12.67 7.60
N TYR A 99 4.37 -12.81 8.84
CA TYR A 99 3.57 -13.94 9.29
C TYR A 99 2.27 -14.02 8.51
N TYR A 100 1.55 -12.91 8.30
CA TYR A 100 0.32 -12.91 7.51
C TYR A 100 0.56 -13.30 6.04
N ARG A 101 1.75 -13.01 5.50
CA ARG A 101 2.11 -13.33 4.11
C ARG A 101 2.65 -14.75 3.93
N VAL A 102 3.35 -15.29 4.93
CA VAL A 102 4.01 -16.61 4.91
C VAL A 102 3.14 -17.70 5.56
N TYR A 103 2.34 -17.35 6.56
CA TYR A 103 1.43 -18.23 7.31
C TYR A 103 -0.04 -18.04 6.94
N GLN A 104 -0.37 -17.45 5.79
CA GLN A 104 -1.65 -17.86 5.19
C GLN A 104 -1.54 -19.37 4.99
N PRO A 105 -2.33 -20.19 5.70
CA PRO A 105 -2.31 -21.62 5.46
C PRO A 105 -2.59 -21.80 3.97
N ALA A 106 -1.69 -22.49 3.26
CA ALA A 106 -1.94 -22.95 1.91
C ALA A 106 -3.39 -23.50 1.91
N PRO A 107 -4.31 -22.91 1.13
CA PRO A 107 -5.73 -23.11 1.34
C PRO A 107 -6.02 -24.60 1.27
N GLN A 108 -6.42 -25.15 2.42
CA GLN A 108 -6.62 -26.56 2.62
C GLN A 108 -7.83 -26.97 1.78
N MET A 109 -7.55 -27.80 0.77
CA MET A 109 -8.45 -28.46 -0.19
C MET A 109 -9.10 -27.56 -1.25
N PRO A 110 -8.76 -27.72 -2.55
CA PRO A 110 -9.52 -27.10 -3.62
C PRO A 110 -10.92 -27.71 -3.69
N THR A 111 -11.97 -26.88 -3.84
CA THR A 111 -13.34 -27.34 -4.10
C THR A 111 -13.41 -28.14 -5.39
N ALA A 112 -12.58 -27.79 -6.39
CA ALA A 112 -12.36 -28.58 -7.58
C ALA A 112 -10.99 -28.28 -8.20
N SER A 113 -10.47 -29.23 -8.98
CA SER A 113 -9.29 -29.05 -9.83
C SER A 113 -9.65 -29.48 -11.24
N LEU A 114 -9.40 -28.64 -12.22
CA LEU A 114 -9.83 -28.82 -13.61
C LEU A 114 -8.64 -28.58 -14.54
N ALA A 115 -8.53 -29.37 -15.62
CA ALA A 115 -7.56 -29.06 -16.66
C ALA A 115 -7.94 -27.74 -17.35
N VAL A 116 -6.95 -26.89 -17.62
CA VAL A 116 -7.15 -25.62 -18.32
C VAL A 116 -7.24 -25.88 -19.83
N ASP A 117 -8.47 -26.00 -20.32
CA ASP A 117 -8.78 -26.17 -21.74
C ASP A 117 -8.87 -24.83 -22.51
N PRO A 118 -8.95 -24.84 -23.86
CA PRO A 118 -8.93 -23.62 -24.65
C PRO A 118 -10.03 -22.60 -24.32
N GLU A 119 -11.23 -23.05 -23.92
CA GLU A 119 -12.33 -22.15 -23.54
C GLU A 119 -12.03 -21.44 -22.22
N LEU A 120 -11.51 -22.19 -21.24
CA LEU A 120 -11.08 -21.65 -19.96
C LEU A 120 -9.92 -20.67 -20.16
N LYS A 121 -8.96 -21.00 -21.03
CA LYS A 121 -7.83 -20.12 -21.38
C LYS A 121 -8.32 -18.79 -21.96
N ALA A 122 -9.21 -18.85 -22.92
CA ALA A 122 -9.75 -17.64 -23.55
C ALA A 122 -10.43 -16.73 -22.52
N LEU A 123 -11.21 -17.31 -21.60
CA LEU A 123 -11.86 -16.55 -20.53
C LEU A 123 -10.88 -15.95 -19.52
N LEU A 124 -9.81 -16.68 -19.17
CA LEU A 124 -8.77 -16.21 -18.27
C LEU A 124 -7.94 -15.08 -18.89
N LEU A 125 -7.66 -15.15 -20.20
CA LEU A 125 -6.90 -14.15 -20.95
C LEU A 125 -7.68 -12.88 -21.30
N GLU A 126 -9.02 -12.92 -21.24
CA GLU A 126 -9.87 -11.79 -21.61
C GLU A 126 -9.51 -10.50 -20.86
N ASN A 127 -9.05 -10.63 -19.60
CA ASN A 127 -8.57 -9.51 -18.79
C ASN A 127 -7.70 -10.03 -17.62
N GLU A 128 -6.56 -9.37 -17.42
CA GLU A 128 -5.51 -9.65 -16.43
C GLU A 128 -5.86 -9.21 -14.99
N ASP A 129 -7.00 -8.54 -14.80
CA ASP A 129 -7.48 -8.11 -13.50
C ASP A 129 -7.61 -9.29 -12.53
N LEU A 130 -7.02 -9.14 -11.35
CA LEU A 130 -7.12 -10.15 -10.29
C LEU A 130 -8.50 -10.21 -9.64
N ASN A 131 -9.37 -9.23 -9.87
CA ASN A 131 -10.68 -9.13 -9.24
C ASN A 131 -11.75 -8.91 -10.30
N TRP A 132 -12.51 -9.95 -10.64
CA TRP A 132 -13.58 -9.81 -11.63
C TRP A 132 -14.89 -9.45 -10.92
N ARG A 133 -15.56 -8.43 -11.45
CA ARG A 133 -16.89 -7.98 -11.00
C ARG A 133 -17.94 -7.98 -12.14
N SER A 134 -17.51 -8.26 -13.36
CA SER A 134 -18.41 -8.32 -14.52
C SER A 134 -19.33 -9.53 -14.40
N LYS A 135 -20.64 -9.29 -14.28
CA LYS A 135 -21.66 -10.34 -14.16
C LYS A 135 -21.62 -11.31 -15.35
N ASP A 136 -21.41 -10.80 -16.56
CA ASP A 136 -21.35 -11.63 -17.77
C ASP A 136 -20.16 -12.57 -17.75
N ARG A 137 -18.96 -12.06 -17.41
CA ARG A 137 -17.74 -12.88 -17.33
C ARG A 137 -17.86 -13.94 -16.23
N ILE A 138 -18.41 -13.57 -15.09
CA ILE A 138 -18.65 -14.48 -13.96
C ILE A 138 -19.69 -15.54 -14.33
N ALA A 139 -20.76 -15.18 -15.04
CA ALA A 139 -21.76 -16.13 -15.53
C ALA A 139 -21.17 -17.13 -16.54
N ARG A 140 -20.32 -16.66 -17.46
CA ARG A 140 -19.57 -17.54 -18.39
C ARG A 140 -18.67 -18.52 -17.65
N LEU A 141 -17.90 -18.05 -16.66
CA LEU A 141 -17.10 -18.93 -15.81
C LEU A 141 -17.96 -19.98 -15.11
N ALA A 142 -19.05 -19.55 -14.46
CA ALA A 142 -19.97 -20.45 -13.76
C ALA A 142 -20.54 -21.51 -14.71
N GLY A 143 -20.87 -21.15 -15.96
CA GLY A 143 -21.29 -22.07 -17.00
C GLY A 143 -20.23 -23.13 -17.32
N LEU A 144 -18.99 -22.71 -17.58
CA LEU A 144 -17.87 -23.62 -17.87
C LEU A 144 -17.59 -24.57 -16.70
N LEU A 145 -17.66 -24.07 -15.46
CA LEU A 145 -17.46 -24.88 -14.27
C LEU A 145 -18.57 -25.92 -14.10
N ARG A 146 -19.84 -25.55 -14.31
CA ARG A 146 -20.99 -26.48 -14.23
C ARG A 146 -20.93 -27.59 -15.29
N GLN A 147 -20.53 -27.25 -16.52
CA GLN A 147 -20.33 -28.23 -17.59
C GLN A 147 -19.28 -29.29 -17.21
N ARG A 148 -18.31 -28.92 -16.37
CA ARG A 148 -17.23 -29.79 -15.87
C ARG A 148 -17.58 -30.44 -14.52
N GLY A 149 -18.86 -30.44 -14.14
CA GLY A 149 -19.35 -31.11 -12.93
C GLY A 149 -19.12 -30.34 -11.63
N VAL A 150 -18.64 -29.10 -11.68
CA VAL A 150 -18.46 -28.28 -10.47
C VAL A 150 -19.79 -27.64 -10.08
N ARG A 151 -20.23 -27.90 -8.85
CA ARG A 151 -21.45 -27.28 -8.30
C ARG A 151 -21.18 -25.84 -7.92
N VAL A 152 -21.64 -24.92 -8.76
CA VAL A 152 -21.51 -23.46 -8.56
C VAL A 152 -22.90 -22.86 -8.30
N LYS A 153 -23.14 -22.37 -7.08
CA LYS A 153 -24.29 -21.52 -6.73
C LYS A 153 -23.84 -20.07 -6.69
N ASP A 154 -24.60 -19.20 -7.35
CA ASP A 154 -24.57 -17.73 -7.28
C ASP A 154 -23.18 -17.13 -6.98
N LEU A 155 -22.39 -16.94 -8.05
CA LEU A 155 -21.11 -16.25 -7.96
C LEU A 155 -21.31 -14.75 -8.14
N ASP A 156 -20.88 -13.99 -7.13
CA ASP A 156 -20.89 -12.52 -7.13
C ASP A 156 -19.54 -11.95 -7.53
N LYS A 157 -18.44 -12.67 -7.24
CA LYS A 157 -17.07 -12.20 -7.44
C LYS A 157 -16.13 -13.36 -7.80
N VAL A 158 -15.15 -13.06 -8.65
CA VAL A 158 -14.01 -13.95 -8.88
C VAL A 158 -12.73 -13.25 -8.47
N VAL A 159 -11.86 -13.94 -7.76
CA VAL A 159 -10.54 -13.47 -7.34
C VAL A 159 -9.50 -14.42 -7.86
N MET A 160 -8.57 -13.93 -8.67
CA MET A 160 -7.40 -14.70 -9.10
C MET A 160 -6.25 -14.47 -8.12
N VAL A 161 -5.56 -15.55 -7.75
CA VAL A 161 -4.35 -15.47 -6.93
C VAL A 161 -3.22 -14.76 -7.69
N ALA A 162 -3.12 -15.03 -9.00
CA ALA A 162 -2.20 -14.39 -9.93
C ALA A 162 -2.86 -14.25 -11.31
N ALA A 163 -2.45 -13.27 -12.11
CA ALA A 163 -2.91 -13.12 -13.48
C ALA A 163 -2.50 -14.37 -14.29
N TYR A 164 -3.38 -14.86 -15.15
CA TYR A 164 -3.06 -16.04 -15.94
C TYR A 164 -2.04 -15.69 -17.02
N GLN A 165 -0.88 -16.34 -16.95
CA GLN A 165 0.15 -16.26 -17.98
C GLN A 165 0.27 -17.63 -18.64
N PRO A 166 -0.09 -17.75 -19.94
CA PRO A 166 -0.03 -19.03 -20.63
C PRO A 166 1.43 -19.47 -20.74
N SER A 167 1.70 -20.73 -20.40
CA SER A 167 3.04 -21.29 -20.54
C SER A 167 3.46 -21.28 -22.02
N LYS A 168 4.65 -20.74 -22.30
CA LYS A 168 5.21 -20.63 -23.67
C LYS A 168 5.82 -21.94 -24.18
N SER A 169 5.78 -23.00 -23.38
CA SER A 169 6.50 -24.24 -23.67
C SER A 169 5.65 -25.19 -24.52
N PHE A 170 6.20 -25.67 -25.64
CA PHE A 170 5.56 -26.71 -26.48
C PHE A 170 5.49 -28.08 -25.77
N ILE A 171 6.26 -28.24 -24.69
CA ILE A 171 6.30 -29.41 -23.80
C ILE A 171 5.81 -28.95 -22.40
N ALA A 172 4.88 -27.99 -22.34
CA ALA A 172 4.44 -27.43 -21.08
C ALA A 172 3.73 -28.49 -20.22
N PRO A 173 3.95 -28.49 -18.90
CA PRO A 173 3.12 -29.24 -17.96
C PRO A 173 1.63 -28.91 -18.17
N ARG A 174 0.74 -29.87 -17.92
CA ARG A 174 -0.70 -29.63 -18.01
C ARG A 174 -1.07 -28.55 -16.99
N GLU A 175 -1.58 -27.43 -17.45
CA GLU A 175 -2.09 -26.38 -16.58
C GLU A 175 -3.38 -26.87 -15.91
N VAL A 176 -3.47 -26.68 -14.60
CA VAL A 176 -4.62 -27.06 -13.79
C VAL A 176 -5.16 -25.82 -13.08
N LEU A 177 -6.44 -25.53 -13.31
CA LEU A 177 -7.18 -24.53 -12.54
C LEU A 177 -7.62 -25.17 -11.23
N ARG A 178 -7.04 -24.71 -10.14
CA ARG A 178 -7.54 -24.94 -8.79
C ARG A 178 -8.55 -23.85 -8.48
N LEU A 179 -9.71 -24.27 -7.97
CA LEU A 179 -10.74 -23.33 -7.57
C LEU A 179 -11.28 -23.65 -6.18
N ARG A 180 -11.62 -22.58 -5.46
CA ARG A 180 -12.30 -22.62 -4.16
C ARG A 180 -13.47 -21.66 -4.22
N ILE A 181 -14.65 -22.10 -3.81
CA ILE A 181 -15.87 -21.27 -3.81
C ILE A 181 -16.33 -21.09 -2.37
N GLU A 182 -16.36 -19.84 -1.91
CA GLU A 182 -16.82 -19.48 -0.56
C GLU A 182 -17.63 -18.21 -0.58
N ASN A 183 -18.80 -18.22 0.06
CA ASN A 183 -19.65 -17.03 0.23
C ASN A 183 -19.90 -16.27 -1.10
N GLY A 184 -20.14 -16.99 -2.19
CA GLY A 184 -20.36 -16.39 -3.52
C GLY A 184 -19.09 -15.89 -4.22
N VAL A 185 -17.91 -16.12 -3.65
CA VAL A 185 -16.61 -15.74 -4.23
C VAL A 185 -15.86 -16.97 -4.72
N ALA A 186 -15.48 -16.96 -6.00
CA ALA A 186 -14.59 -17.97 -6.57
C ALA A 186 -13.14 -17.50 -6.53
N TYR A 187 -12.29 -18.20 -5.80
CA TYR A 187 -10.84 -18.02 -5.78
C TYR A 187 -10.22 -18.97 -6.79
N LEU A 188 -9.44 -18.42 -7.73
CA LEU A 188 -8.85 -19.14 -8.84
C LEU A 188 -7.33 -19.09 -8.77
N GLU A 189 -6.70 -20.25 -8.95
CA GLU A 189 -5.25 -20.38 -9.06
C GLU A 189 -4.94 -21.31 -10.22
N VAL A 190 -4.14 -20.85 -11.18
CA VAL A 190 -3.63 -21.71 -12.25
C VAL A 190 -2.24 -22.17 -11.86
N ILE A 191 -2.07 -23.49 -11.77
CA ILE A 191 -0.78 -24.10 -11.48
C ILE A 191 -0.33 -24.99 -12.64
N GLU A 192 0.96 -25.13 -12.80
CA GLU A 192 1.56 -26.14 -13.66
C GLU A 192 1.53 -27.50 -12.93
N ALA A 193 0.82 -28.49 -13.48
CA ALA A 193 0.83 -29.83 -12.93
C ALA A 193 1.90 -30.68 -13.63
N PRO A 194 2.73 -31.44 -12.87
CA PRO A 194 3.72 -32.32 -13.47
C PRO A 194 3.05 -33.34 -14.42
N PRO A 195 3.72 -33.74 -15.51
CA PRO A 195 3.17 -34.74 -16.42
C PRO A 195 2.82 -36.02 -15.67
N ALA A 196 1.69 -36.63 -16.02
CA ALA A 196 1.10 -37.75 -15.29
C ALA A 196 1.99 -39.03 -15.20
N ASP A 197 3.15 -39.04 -15.85
CA ASP A 197 4.07 -40.18 -15.98
C ASP A 197 5.29 -40.15 -15.03
N SER A 198 5.40 -39.22 -14.07
CA SER A 198 6.56 -39.20 -13.15
C SER A 198 6.53 -40.25 -12.02
N LYS A 199 5.59 -41.20 -12.06
CA LYS A 199 5.58 -42.40 -11.23
C LYS A 199 5.93 -43.64 -12.07
N ARG A 200 7.20 -43.78 -12.43
CA ARG A 200 7.80 -45.09 -12.75
C ARG A 200 9.17 -45.19 -12.12
#